data_AF-A0A6C0CYG7-F1
#
_entry.id   AF-A0A6C0CYG7-F1
#
_cell.length_a   1.000
_cell.length_b   1.000
_cell.length_c   1.000
_cell.angle_alpha   90.00
_cell.angle_beta   90.00
_cell.angle_gamma   90.00
#
_symmetry.space_group_name_H-M   'P 1'
#
loop_
_entity.id
_entity.type
_entity.pdbx_description
1 polymer ?
#
loop_
_entity_poly.entity_id
_entity_poly.type
_entity_poly.pdbx_seq_one_letter_code
_entity_poly.pdbx_strand_id
1 'polypeptide(L)'
;MKYLFIDIRKSDEVYSKHFSQSNEYKFYNIPMNMIRFNSQTIINHLEYNDEIYIVCESANRSQFIKNKYFSKYDNIKVSPELQFSNLNHGINNILINDNLLSINIIGSNSFNFYNIMRILQTIMGSVMLLCSLYIYIQLKDKKLLKKINILPILTLSMFGLMAIYNGLTSTCSLSIFLKDYLN
;
A
#
# COMPACT_ATOMS: atom_id res chain seq x y z
N MET A 1 -12.24 23.68 11.18
CA MET A 1 -11.07 23.02 11.81
C MET A 1 -9.86 23.42 11.00
N LYS A 2 -8.71 23.67 11.62
CA LYS A 2 -7.62 24.37 10.93
C LYS A 2 -6.98 23.53 9.80
N TYR A 3 -6.78 22.24 10.03
CA TYR A 3 -6.02 21.37 9.13
C TYR A 3 -6.75 20.06 8.78
N LEU A 4 -6.71 19.68 7.50
CA LEU A 4 -7.17 18.39 7.00
C LEU A 4 -6.05 17.67 6.24
N PHE A 5 -5.72 16.44 6.64
CA PHE A 5 -4.71 15.61 6.00
C PHE A 5 -5.37 14.54 5.12
N ILE A 6 -5.05 14.53 3.83
CA ILE A 6 -5.49 13.51 2.89
C ILE A 6 -4.32 12.56 2.65
N ASP A 7 -4.36 11.41 3.32
CA ASP A 7 -3.38 10.34 3.14
C ASP A 7 -3.73 9.54 1.87
N ILE A 8 -2.86 9.62 0.87
CA ILE A 8 -3.06 8.96 -0.43
C ILE A 8 -2.35 7.61 -0.56
N ARG A 9 -1.72 7.13 0.51
CA ARG A 9 -1.02 5.85 0.52
C ARG A 9 -1.99 4.68 0.42
N LYS A 10 -1.47 3.54 -0.04
CA LYS A 10 -2.23 2.31 -0.12
C LYS A 10 -2.53 1.79 1.29
N SER A 11 -3.58 1.00 1.45
CA SER A 11 -4.01 0.48 2.74
C SER A 11 -2.87 -0.19 3.52
N ASP A 12 -2.00 -0.96 2.88
CA ASP A 12 -0.87 -1.63 3.55
C ASP A 12 0.11 -0.66 4.22
N GLU A 13 0.36 0.48 3.58
CA GLU A 13 1.23 1.55 4.10
C GLU A 13 0.57 2.31 5.25
N VAL A 14 -0.77 2.42 5.22
CA VAL A 14 -1.57 3.07 6.27
C VAL A 14 -1.65 2.19 7.51
N TYR A 15 -1.83 0.88 7.32
CA TYR A 15 -1.88 -0.08 8.43
C TYR A 15 -0.57 -0.11 9.22
N SER A 16 0.58 -0.07 8.54
CA SER A 16 1.86 -0.05 9.24
C SER A 16 2.04 1.23 10.04
N LYS A 17 1.56 2.36 9.52
CA LYS A 17 1.79 3.68 10.11
C LYS A 17 0.71 4.67 9.68
N HIS A 18 -0.06 5.22 10.61
CA HIS A 18 -1.12 6.19 10.36
C HIS A 18 -1.25 7.21 11.48
N PHE A 19 -1.93 8.31 11.18
CA PHE A 19 -2.26 9.34 12.15
C PHE A 19 -3.21 8.79 13.23
N SER A 20 -2.96 9.12 14.49
CA SER A 20 -3.97 8.94 15.53
C SER A 20 -4.99 10.08 15.49
N GLN A 21 -6.14 9.86 16.11
CA GLN A 21 -7.15 10.89 16.29
C GLN A 21 -6.56 12.09 17.05
N SER A 22 -6.92 13.30 16.62
CA SER A 22 -6.47 14.57 17.20
C SER A 22 -7.61 15.59 17.15
N ASN A 23 -7.56 16.58 18.03
CA ASN A 23 -8.45 17.73 18.00
C ASN A 23 -7.90 18.86 17.11
N GLU A 24 -6.61 18.83 16.79
CA GLU A 24 -5.92 19.89 16.04
C GLU A 24 -6.01 19.70 14.52
N TYR A 25 -6.16 18.45 14.06
CA TYR A 25 -6.27 18.09 12.66
C TYR A 25 -7.29 16.96 12.45
N LYS A 26 -7.87 16.91 11.25
CA LYS A 26 -8.58 15.74 10.74
C LYS A 26 -7.75 15.02 9.70
N PHE A 27 -8.01 13.74 9.48
CA PHE A 27 -7.39 13.02 8.38
C PHE A 27 -8.37 12.05 7.72
N TYR A 28 -8.20 11.85 6.42
CA TYR A 28 -8.88 10.82 5.64
C TYR A 28 -7.86 10.03 4.83
N ASN A 29 -8.06 8.72 4.73
CA ASN A 29 -7.32 7.91 3.77
C ASN A 29 -8.12 7.80 2.47
N ILE A 30 -7.60 8.40 1.40
CA ILE A 30 -8.16 8.29 0.06
C ILE A 30 -7.03 7.82 -0.86
N PRO A 31 -6.96 6.51 -1.17
CA PRO A 31 -5.90 5.97 -2.01
C PRO A 31 -5.73 6.76 -3.31
N MET A 32 -4.49 6.94 -3.74
CA MET A 32 -4.12 7.78 -4.89
C MET A 32 -4.98 7.55 -6.15
N ASN A 33 -5.35 6.30 -6.45
CA ASN A 33 -6.19 5.93 -7.60
C ASN A 33 -7.66 6.40 -7.48
N MET A 34 -8.13 6.69 -6.27
CA MET A 34 -9.47 7.17 -5.98
C MET A 34 -9.57 8.70 -5.97
N ILE A 35 -8.44 9.41 -5.97
CA ILE A 35 -8.43 10.88 -5.89
C ILE A 35 -9.19 11.53 -7.04
N ARG A 36 -9.08 10.99 -8.26
CA ARG A 36 -9.79 11.54 -9.44
C ARG A 36 -11.31 11.61 -9.25
N PHE A 37 -11.88 10.71 -8.45
CA PHE A 37 -13.32 10.62 -8.21
C PHE A 37 -13.76 11.46 -7.01
N ASN A 38 -12.82 11.84 -6.14
CA ASN A 38 -13.08 12.57 -4.90
C ASN A 38 -12.54 14.01 -4.96
N SER A 39 -11.99 14.45 -6.09
CA SER A 39 -11.35 15.76 -6.24
C SER A 39 -12.31 16.90 -5.86
N GLN A 40 -13.55 16.86 -6.34
CA GLN A 40 -14.54 17.88 -6.01
C GLN A 40 -14.90 17.87 -4.51
N THR A 41 -15.06 16.70 -3.91
CA THR A 41 -15.33 16.57 -2.47
C THR A 41 -14.18 17.14 -1.63
N ILE A 42 -12.93 16.88 -2.04
CA ILE A 42 -11.75 17.44 -1.38
C ILE A 42 -11.73 18.97 -1.49
N ILE A 43 -12.10 19.52 -2.66
CA ILE A 43 -12.21 20.97 -2.85
C ILE A 43 -13.31 21.55 -1.96
N ASN A 44 -14.49 20.90 -1.88
CA ASN A 44 -15.59 21.36 -1.03
C ASN A 44 -15.20 21.37 0.47
N HIS A 45 -14.26 20.54 0.89
CA HIS A 45 -13.75 20.59 2.26
C HIS A 45 -12.97 21.87 2.61
N LEU A 46 -12.55 22.67 1.61
CA LEU A 46 -11.99 24.00 1.84
C LEU A 46 -13.01 24.99 2.42
N GLU A 47 -14.32 24.72 2.34
CA GLU A 47 -15.35 25.54 3.00
C GLU A 47 -15.29 25.45 4.53
N TYR A 48 -14.71 24.36 5.07
CA TYR A 48 -14.73 24.03 6.50
C TYR A 48 -13.33 23.95 7.13
N ASN A 49 -12.29 23.98 6.29
CA ASN A 49 -10.90 23.85 6.70
C ASN A 49 -10.03 24.88 6.00
N ASP A 50 -9.12 25.49 6.75
CA ASP A 50 -8.26 26.55 6.25
C ASP A 50 -7.24 25.99 5.24
N GLU A 51 -6.67 24.82 5.56
CA GLU A 51 -5.66 24.17 4.73
C GLU A 51 -5.84 22.65 4.65
N ILE A 52 -5.59 22.11 3.45
CA ILE A 52 -5.61 20.68 3.17
C ILE A 52 -4.20 20.24 2.76
N TYR A 53 -3.66 19.24 3.45
CA TYR A 53 -2.36 18.67 3.11
C TYR A 53 -2.51 17.30 2.47
N ILE A 54 -1.88 17.11 1.32
CA ILE A 54 -1.80 15.80 0.67
C ILE A 54 -0.55 15.08 1.18
N VAL A 55 -0.76 13.93 1.80
CA VAL A 55 0.27 13.17 2.49
C VAL A 55 0.48 11.83 1.80
N CYS A 56 1.75 11.49 1.55
CA CYS A 56 2.17 10.17 1.13
C CYS A 56 3.43 9.73 1.88
N GLU A 57 4.15 8.75 1.35
CA GLU A 57 5.41 8.28 1.93
C GLU A 57 6.54 9.30 1.76
N SER A 58 6.81 9.76 0.53
CA SER A 58 8.05 10.50 0.20
C SER A 58 7.83 11.79 -0.59
N ALA A 59 6.69 12.47 -0.41
CA ALA A 59 6.25 13.69 -1.13
C ALA A 59 6.00 13.54 -2.65
N ASN A 60 6.68 12.65 -3.35
CA ASN A 60 6.61 12.57 -4.82
C ASN A 60 5.19 12.28 -5.34
N ARG A 61 4.52 11.29 -4.73
CA ARG A 61 3.14 10.94 -5.10
C ARG A 61 2.16 12.07 -4.76
N SER A 62 2.33 12.72 -3.60
CA SER A 62 1.46 13.81 -3.16
C SER A 62 1.65 15.05 -4.04
N GLN A 63 2.89 15.39 -4.40
CA GLN A 63 3.18 16.48 -5.33
C GLN A 63 2.59 16.23 -6.73
N PHE A 64 2.71 14.99 -7.23
CA PHE A 64 2.09 14.60 -8.50
C PHE A 64 0.57 14.81 -8.46
N ILE A 65 -0.10 14.38 -7.39
CA ILE A 65 -1.55 14.57 -7.22
C ILE A 65 -1.90 16.06 -7.11
N LYS A 66 -1.16 16.83 -6.32
CA LYS A 66 -1.35 18.28 -6.18
C LYS A 66 -1.28 18.96 -7.54
N ASN A 67 -0.24 18.68 -8.32
CA ASN A 67 -0.05 19.28 -9.63
C ASN A 67 -1.12 18.86 -10.65
N LYS A 68 -1.57 17.60 -10.59
CA LYS A 68 -2.52 17.05 -11.56
C LYS A 68 -3.96 17.50 -11.33
N TYR A 69 -4.40 17.54 -10.06
CA TYR A 69 -5.82 17.76 -9.73
C TYR A 69 -6.09 19.07 -8.99
N PHE A 70 -5.09 19.65 -8.33
CA PHE A 70 -5.28 20.77 -7.41
C PHE A 70 -4.32 21.93 -7.67
N SER A 71 -3.77 22.05 -8.88
CA SER A 71 -2.76 23.06 -9.23
C SER A 71 -3.24 24.50 -9.04
N LYS A 72 -4.55 24.73 -9.09
CA LYS A 72 -5.19 26.05 -8.95
C LYS A 72 -5.57 26.42 -7.51
N TYR A 73 -5.36 25.52 -6.54
CA TYR A 73 -5.80 25.71 -5.15
C TYR A 73 -4.60 25.83 -4.22
N ASP A 74 -4.26 27.06 -3.84
CA ASP A 74 -3.09 27.34 -2.99
C ASP A 74 -3.24 26.81 -1.56
N ASN A 75 -4.48 26.66 -1.08
CA ASN A 75 -4.81 26.09 0.23
C ASN A 75 -4.68 24.55 0.25
N ILE A 76 -4.47 23.91 -0.91
CA ILE A 76 -4.16 22.48 -1.01
C ILE A 76 -2.65 22.33 -1.20
N LYS A 77 -1.98 21.93 -0.13
CA LYS A 77 -0.52 21.97 0.01
C LYS A 77 0.08 20.59 0.14
N VAL A 78 1.39 20.52 -0.10
CA VAL A 78 2.23 19.36 0.19
C VAL A 78 3.36 19.87 1.06
N SER A 79 3.48 19.32 2.27
CA SER A 79 4.61 19.61 3.16
C SER A 79 5.51 18.38 3.25
N PRO A 80 6.82 18.49 2.99
CA PRO A 80 7.78 17.41 3.20
C PRO A 80 7.79 16.88 4.64
N GLU A 81 7.64 17.74 5.64
CA GLU A 81 7.68 17.36 7.06
C GLU A 81 6.49 16.47 7.47
N LEU A 82 5.36 16.62 6.76
CA LEU A 82 4.15 15.82 6.98
C LEU A 82 4.20 14.44 6.32
N GLN A 83 5.24 14.11 5.54
CA GLN A 83 5.32 12.84 4.83
C GLN A 83 5.81 11.72 5.75
N PHE A 84 5.27 10.52 5.56
CA PHE A 84 5.50 9.41 6.48
C PHE A 84 6.95 8.90 6.53
N SER A 85 7.78 9.19 5.51
CA SER A 85 9.22 8.91 5.56
C SER A 85 9.95 9.72 6.64
N ASN A 86 9.42 10.87 7.03
CA ASN A 86 10.05 11.83 7.94
C ASN A 86 9.47 11.78 9.35
N LEU A 87 8.34 11.10 9.53
CA LEU A 87 7.69 10.92 10.82
C LEU A 87 8.25 9.66 11.49
N ASN A 88 8.20 9.56 12.81
CA ASN A 88 8.50 8.35 13.57
C ASN A 88 7.23 7.81 14.23
N HIS A 89 7.26 6.57 14.77
CA HIS A 89 6.16 6.10 15.62
C HIS A 89 6.13 6.90 16.93
N GLY A 90 4.92 7.17 17.43
CA GLY A 90 4.70 8.03 18.59
C GLY A 90 4.52 9.50 18.22
N ILE A 91 4.85 10.39 19.15
CA ILE A 91 4.61 11.83 19.02
C ILE A 91 5.72 12.46 18.18
N ASN A 92 5.32 13.21 17.15
CA ASN A 92 6.17 13.99 16.28
C ASN A 92 5.73 15.45 16.35
N ASN A 93 6.68 16.34 16.61
CA ASN A 93 6.42 17.77 16.59
C ASN A 93 6.88 18.31 15.25
N ILE A 94 5.94 18.89 14.49
CA ILE A 94 6.22 19.48 13.19
C ILE A 94 5.83 20.96 13.18
N LEU A 95 6.47 21.74 12.32
CA LEU A 95 6.18 23.17 12.17
C LEU A 95 5.32 23.37 10.93
N ILE A 96 4.06 23.76 11.13
CA ILE A 96 3.15 24.13 10.05
C ILE A 96 2.79 25.61 10.18
N ASN A 97 3.24 26.42 9.23
CA ASN A 97 3.03 27.88 9.20
C ASN A 97 3.33 28.52 10.57
N ASP A 98 4.54 28.24 11.09
CA ASP A 98 5.05 28.72 12.40
C ASP A 98 4.26 28.24 13.63
N ASN A 99 3.28 27.35 13.45
CA ASN A 99 2.60 26.68 14.56
C ASN A 99 3.20 25.30 14.76
N LEU A 100 3.57 25.01 16.01
CA LEU A 100 4.10 23.71 16.41
C LEU A 100 2.92 22.76 16.63
N LEU A 101 2.79 21.78 15.75
CA LEU A 101 1.70 20.80 15.75
C LEU A 101 2.23 19.45 16.23
N SER A 102 1.59 18.87 17.23
CA SER A 102 1.94 17.54 17.75
C SER A 102 1.12 16.48 17.04
N ILE A 103 1.78 15.73 16.17
CA ILE A 103 1.19 14.60 15.44
C ILE A 103 1.61 13.30 16.07
N ASN A 104 0.63 12.54 16.54
CA ASN A 104 0.90 11.20 17.02
C ASN A 104 0.64 10.16 15.93
N ILE A 105 1.62 9.27 15.74
CA ILE A 105 1.65 8.26 14.69
C ILE A 105 1.62 6.88 15.33
N ILE A 106 0.57 6.14 14.99
CA ILE A 106 0.30 4.79 15.49
C ILE A 106 0.34 3.79 14.33
N GLY A 107 0.34 2.50 14.65
CA GLY A 107 0.39 1.42 13.66
C GLY A 107 1.28 0.28 14.12
N SER A 108 1.26 -0.82 13.37
CA SER A 108 2.03 -2.01 13.67
C SER A 108 2.69 -2.56 12.40
N ASN A 109 3.95 -2.97 12.49
CA ASN A 109 4.67 -3.64 11.40
C ASN A 109 4.17 -5.08 11.12
N SER A 110 2.96 -5.41 11.56
CA SER A 110 2.33 -6.71 11.33
C SER A 110 1.88 -6.84 9.87
N PHE A 111 2.08 -8.03 9.29
CA PHE A 111 1.54 -8.34 7.96
C PHE A 111 0.02 -8.17 7.95
N ASN A 112 -0.45 -7.27 7.09
CA ASN A 112 -1.88 -7.05 6.89
C ASN A 112 -2.48 -8.24 6.13
N PHE A 113 -3.02 -9.21 6.87
CA PHE A 113 -3.83 -10.30 6.32
C PHE A 113 -5.31 -9.91 6.13
N TYR A 114 -5.69 -8.64 6.26
CA TYR A 114 -7.10 -8.24 6.06
C TYR A 114 -7.52 -8.26 4.58
N ASN A 115 -6.55 -8.26 3.66
CA ASN A 115 -6.84 -8.39 2.24
C ASN A 115 -7.12 -9.86 1.89
N ILE A 116 -8.39 -10.18 1.65
CA ILE A 116 -8.88 -11.53 1.28
C ILE A 116 -8.08 -12.10 0.10
N MET A 117 -7.66 -11.27 -0.86
CA MET A 117 -6.84 -11.69 -2.00
C MET A 117 -5.49 -12.24 -1.54
N ARG A 118 -4.83 -11.60 -0.56
CA ARG A 118 -3.56 -12.08 0.00
C ARG A 118 -3.75 -13.43 0.68
N ILE A 119 -4.77 -13.55 1.52
CA ILE A 119 -5.09 -14.80 2.22
C ILE A 119 -5.29 -15.93 1.20
N LEU A 120 -6.13 -15.71 0.19
CA LEU A 120 -6.41 -16.70 -0.84
C LEU A 120 -5.15 -17.08 -1.63
N GLN A 121 -4.32 -16.11 -2.01
CA GLN A 121 -3.07 -16.36 -2.74
C GLN A 121 -2.05 -17.14 -1.91
N THR A 122 -1.89 -16.81 -0.62
CA THR A 122 -0.99 -17.54 0.29
C THR A 122 -1.48 -18.96 0.52
N ILE A 123 -2.77 -19.16 0.83
CA ILE A 123 -3.35 -20.50 1.05
C ILE A 123 -3.24 -21.34 -0.24
N MET A 124 -3.68 -20.80 -1.37
CA MET A 124 -3.63 -21.51 -2.66
C MET A 124 -2.20 -21.89 -3.02
N GLY A 125 -1.25 -20.95 -2.90
CA GLY A 125 0.16 -21.20 -3.18
C GLY A 125 0.75 -22.27 -2.26
N SER A 126 0.43 -22.26 -0.96
CA SER A 126 0.85 -23.31 -0.03
C SER A 126 0.28 -24.68 -0.41
N VAL A 127 -1.00 -24.76 -0.79
CA VAL A 127 -1.63 -26.02 -1.25
C VAL A 127 -0.96 -26.53 -2.53
N MET A 128 -0.68 -25.67 -3.51
CA MET A 128 0.00 -26.05 -4.74
C MET A 128 1.39 -26.64 -4.47
N LEU A 129 2.16 -26.04 -3.56
CA LEU A 129 3.48 -26.55 -3.18
C LEU A 129 3.40 -27.89 -2.45
N LEU A 130 2.44 -28.06 -1.54
CA LEU A 130 2.23 -29.32 -0.84
C LEU A 130 1.84 -30.44 -1.81
N CYS A 131 0.93 -30.17 -2.75
CA CYS A 131 0.55 -31.12 -3.79
C CYS A 131 1.73 -31.47 -4.70
N SER A 132 2.50 -30.46 -5.14
CA SER A 132 3.68 -30.67 -5.98
C SER A 132 4.72 -31.55 -5.29
N LEU A 133 5.02 -31.25 -4.02
CA LEU A 133 5.95 -32.01 -3.20
C LEU A 133 5.47 -33.45 -2.99
N TYR A 134 4.18 -33.64 -2.70
CA TYR A 134 3.57 -34.96 -2.51
C TYR A 134 3.65 -35.81 -3.78
N ILE A 135 3.30 -35.25 -4.94
CA ILE A 135 3.41 -35.94 -6.24
C ILE A 135 4.87 -36.30 -6.52
N TYR A 136 5.81 -35.39 -6.26
CA TYR A 136 7.23 -35.63 -6.46
C TYR A 136 7.75 -36.79 -5.59
N ILE A 137 7.39 -36.83 -4.31
CA ILE A 137 7.78 -37.91 -3.39
C ILE A 137 7.22 -39.25 -3.88
N GLN A 138 5.92 -39.33 -4.23
CA GLN A 138 5.33 -40.58 -4.73
C GLN A 138 6.00 -41.09 -6.01
N LEU A 139 6.34 -40.20 -6.94
CA LEU A 139 7.01 -40.57 -8.18
C LEU A 139 8.45 -41.01 -7.96
N LYS A 140 9.12 -40.43 -6.95
CA LYS A 140 10.46 -40.83 -6.53
C LYS A 140 10.44 -42.24 -5.96
N ASP A 141 9.53 -42.51 -5.03
CA ASP A 141 9.43 -43.80 -4.34
C ASP A 141 9.10 -44.93 -5.32
N LYS A 142 8.23 -44.67 -6.30
CA LYS A 142 7.90 -45.63 -7.37
C LYS A 142 8.94 -45.70 -8.50
N LYS A 143 10.05 -44.96 -8.42
CA LYS A 143 11.09 -44.82 -9.48
C LYS A 143 10.51 -44.41 -10.85
N LEU A 144 9.39 -43.70 -10.87
CA LEU A 144 8.69 -43.27 -12.09
C LEU A 144 9.16 -41.91 -12.61
N LEU A 145 9.99 -41.19 -11.84
CA LEU A 145 10.54 -39.87 -12.23
C LEU A 145 11.23 -39.86 -13.60
N LYS A 146 11.90 -40.96 -14.00
CA LYS A 146 12.59 -41.07 -15.30
C LYS A 146 11.67 -41.47 -16.46
N LYS A 147 10.43 -41.88 -16.16
CA LYS A 147 9.46 -42.40 -17.13
C LYS A 147 8.33 -41.40 -17.45
N ILE A 148 8.18 -40.37 -16.63
CA ILE A 148 7.08 -39.41 -16.72
C ILE A 148 7.63 -38.01 -17.00
N ASN A 149 6.87 -37.23 -17.74
CA ASN A 149 7.17 -35.82 -17.95
C ASN A 149 7.09 -35.05 -16.62
N ILE A 150 8.21 -34.52 -16.14
CA ILE A 150 8.30 -33.76 -14.89
C ILE A 150 7.83 -32.30 -15.02
N LEU A 151 7.62 -31.83 -16.26
CA LEU A 151 7.24 -30.45 -16.55
C LEU A 151 6.00 -29.97 -15.77
N PRO A 152 4.91 -30.76 -15.62
CA PRO A 152 3.73 -30.33 -14.84
C PRO A 152 4.02 -30.09 -13.36
N ILE A 153 4.98 -30.82 -12.78
CA ILE A 153 5.37 -30.65 -11.36
C ILE A 153 6.19 -29.37 -11.20
N LEU A 154 7.10 -29.12 -12.15
CA LEU A 154 7.89 -27.89 -12.16
C LEU A 154 7.01 -26.65 -12.35
N THR A 155 6.04 -26.70 -13.26
CA THR A 155 5.09 -25.60 -13.43
C THR A 155 4.23 -25.41 -12.19
N LEU A 156 3.68 -26.48 -11.60
CA LEU A 156 2.89 -26.40 -10.37
C LEU A 156 3.68 -25.77 -9.21
N SER A 157 4.95 -26.17 -9.03
CA SER A 157 5.85 -25.59 -8.03
C SER A 157 6.11 -24.10 -8.29
N MET A 158 6.40 -23.73 -9.54
CA MET A 158 6.66 -22.33 -9.90
C MET A 158 5.45 -21.43 -9.64
N PHE A 159 4.25 -21.86 -10.07
CA PHE A 159 3.02 -21.10 -9.81
C PHE A 159 2.70 -21.03 -8.31
N GLY A 160 2.96 -22.09 -7.54
CA GLY A 160 2.81 -22.08 -6.09
C GLY A 160 3.71 -21.04 -5.40
N LEU A 161 5.00 -21.00 -5.76
CA LEU A 161 5.94 -20.00 -5.25
C LEU A 161 5.51 -18.57 -5.62
N MET A 162 5.08 -18.36 -6.87
CA MET A 162 4.62 -17.06 -7.35
C MET A 162 3.37 -16.58 -6.60
N ALA A 163 2.42 -17.49 -6.33
CA ALA A 163 1.22 -17.18 -5.56
C ALA A 163 1.55 -16.79 -4.11
N ILE A 164 2.45 -17.52 -3.45
CA ILE A 164 2.92 -17.17 -2.09
C ILE A 164 3.62 -15.81 -2.10
N TYR A 165 4.54 -15.58 -3.05
CA TYR A 165 5.27 -14.33 -3.16
C TYR A 165 4.33 -13.13 -3.35
N ASN A 166 3.33 -13.27 -4.23
CA ASN A 166 2.34 -12.22 -4.47
C ASN A 166 1.47 -11.96 -3.24
N GLY A 167 1.03 -13.02 -2.56
CA GLY A 167 0.23 -12.90 -1.34
C GLY A 167 1.00 -12.20 -0.21
N LEU A 168 2.29 -12.49 -0.05
CA LEU A 168 3.14 -11.90 1.00
C LEU A 168 3.53 -10.45 0.71
N THR A 169 3.82 -10.11 -0.54
CA THR A 169 4.36 -8.79 -0.92
C THR A 169 3.30 -7.79 -1.39
N SER A 170 2.06 -8.22 -1.65
CA SER A 170 1.04 -7.41 -2.37
C SER A 170 1.44 -6.87 -3.71
N THR A 171 2.51 -7.42 -4.25
CA THR A 171 2.88 -7.12 -5.60
C THR A 171 2.25 -8.17 -6.50
N CYS A 172 1.57 -7.72 -7.54
CA CYS A 172 1.27 -8.61 -8.64
C CYS A 172 2.57 -8.69 -9.44
N SER A 173 3.37 -9.74 -9.24
CA SER A 173 4.69 -9.90 -9.88
C SER A 173 4.65 -9.69 -11.39
N LEU A 174 3.56 -10.09 -12.05
CA LEU A 174 3.32 -9.83 -13.47
C LEU A 174 3.21 -8.34 -13.82
N SER A 175 2.56 -7.54 -12.95
CA SER A 175 2.45 -6.08 -13.15
C SER A 175 3.77 -5.35 -12.94
N ILE A 176 4.67 -5.86 -12.10
CA ILE A 176 6.02 -5.31 -11.94
C ILE A 176 6.86 -5.65 -13.16
N PHE A 177 6.79 -6.89 -13.63
CA PHE A 177 7.53 -7.33 -14.81
C PHE A 177 7.09 -6.61 -16.09
N LEU A 178 5.78 -6.36 -16.25
CA LEU A 178 5.22 -5.64 -17.40
C LEU A 178 5.21 -4.11 -17.23
N LYS A 179 5.73 -3.58 -16.12
CA LYS A 179 5.70 -2.14 -15.82
C LYS A 179 6.42 -1.31 -16.88
N ASP A 180 7.49 -1.86 -17.46
CA ASP A 180 8.30 -1.20 -18.49
C ASP A 180 7.72 -1.37 -19.91
N TYR A 181 6.76 -2.28 -20.09
CA TYR A 181 6.08 -2.53 -21.37
C TYR A 181 4.71 -1.83 -21.49
N LEU A 182 4.14 -1.42 -20.36
CA LEU A 182 2.82 -0.76 -20.27
C LEU A 182 2.92 0.75 -20.04
N ASN A 183 4.14 1.28 -19.82
CA ASN A 183 4.46 2.71 -19.83
C ASN A 183 5.23 3.06 -21.11
#